data_AF-A0A945ATH6-F1
#
_entry.id   AF-A0A945ATH6-F1
#
_cell.length_a   1.000
_cell.length_b   1.000
_cell.length_c   1.000
_cell.angle_alpha   90.00
_cell.angle_beta   90.00
_cell.angle_gamma   90.00
#
_symmetry.space_group_name_H-M   'P 1'
#
loop_
_entity.id
_entity.type
_entity.pdbx_description
1 polymer ?
#
loop_
_entity_poly.entity_id
_entity_poly.type
_entity_poly.pdbx_seq_one_letter_code
_entity_poly.pdbx_strand_id
1 'polypeptide(L)'
;WEVGAAWFLKHLIDADPASNNFSWQWVAGVFSSKPYIFNRNNLERFTNGVHCEGCPVLGHCDFEGTYEELNESLFVRASDERSVKLTIPPVVSHDTRDVPDESLVWITQDSLSTQSPALLRAPASPAVFIFDPHVLSEELPSVKRIMFICECFADFPHLEVWFGDSATVLQDRAQAYNLNAVSVAKTSCPAARRVAETLSVTLPVFSIDWPPFCDPSRVKDLGRFSRYWNKVSKTAMKLTASM
;
A
#
# COMPACT_ATOMS: atom_id res chain seq x y z
N TRP A 1 7.58 11.17 -12.84
CA TRP A 1 6.48 10.53 -12.07
C TRP A 1 6.78 10.53 -10.57
N GLU A 2 8.01 10.22 -10.16
CA GLU A 2 8.44 10.16 -8.75
C GLU A 2 8.11 11.41 -7.93
N VAL A 3 8.37 12.61 -8.47
CA VAL A 3 8.05 13.88 -7.80
C VAL A 3 6.56 13.99 -7.47
N GLY A 4 5.69 13.63 -8.42
CA GLY A 4 4.23 13.62 -8.22
C GLY A 4 3.80 12.56 -7.21
N ALA A 5 4.37 11.36 -7.31
CA ALA A 5 4.12 10.26 -6.38
C ALA A 5 4.53 10.63 -4.95
N ALA A 6 5.72 11.19 -4.77
CA ALA A 6 6.23 11.63 -3.47
C ALA A 6 5.39 12.77 -2.88
N TRP A 7 5.00 13.76 -3.69
CA TRP A 7 4.13 14.85 -3.22
C TRP A 7 2.75 14.32 -2.82
N PHE A 8 2.15 13.44 -3.64
CA PHE A 8 0.80 12.92 -3.39
C PHE A 8 0.76 11.98 -2.18
N LEU A 9 1.80 11.15 -1.97
CA LEU A 9 1.90 10.25 -0.81
C LEU A 9 1.85 10.98 0.53
N LYS A 10 2.40 12.20 0.61
CA LYS A 10 2.33 13.04 1.82
C LYS A 10 0.90 13.37 2.22
N HIS A 11 0.00 13.45 1.23
CA HIS A 11 -1.37 13.91 1.41
C HIS A 11 -2.43 12.80 1.35
N LEU A 12 -2.07 11.62 0.82
CA LEU A 12 -2.95 10.47 0.77
C LEU A 12 -3.28 9.95 2.17
N ILE A 13 -4.57 9.96 2.51
CA ILE A 13 -5.05 9.57 3.84
C ILE A 13 -4.87 8.06 4.03
N ASP A 14 -5.28 7.27 3.03
CA ASP A 14 -5.16 5.82 2.90
C ASP A 14 -3.87 5.40 2.16
N ALA A 15 -2.83 6.24 2.23
CA ALA A 15 -1.58 6.09 1.49
C ALA A 15 -1.05 4.65 1.44
N ASP A 16 -1.09 4.08 0.23
CA ASP A 16 -0.39 2.85 -0.14
C ASP A 16 0.70 3.20 -1.17
N PRO A 17 1.99 3.13 -0.79
CA PRO A 17 3.09 3.44 -1.70
C PRO A 17 3.07 2.61 -2.99
N ALA A 18 2.61 1.35 -2.91
CA ALA A 18 2.57 0.46 -4.07
C ALA A 18 1.58 0.96 -5.13
N SER A 19 0.33 1.18 -4.73
CA SER A 19 -0.74 1.69 -5.61
C SER A 19 -0.42 3.09 -6.11
N ASN A 20 0.05 3.98 -5.22
CA ASN A 20 0.42 5.35 -5.59
C ASN A 20 1.53 5.37 -6.66
N ASN A 21 2.65 4.68 -6.42
CA ASN A 21 3.75 4.63 -7.37
C ASN A 21 3.32 3.97 -8.68
N PHE A 22 2.55 2.87 -8.62
CA PHE A 22 2.08 2.17 -9.80
C PHE A 22 1.18 3.07 -10.68
N SER A 23 0.26 3.82 -10.07
CA SER A 23 -0.58 4.78 -10.80
C SER A 23 0.24 5.89 -11.47
N TRP A 24 1.22 6.47 -10.77
CA TRP A 24 2.08 7.51 -11.35
C TRP A 24 2.99 6.98 -12.47
N GLN A 25 3.53 5.77 -12.31
CA GLN A 25 4.31 5.09 -13.35
C GLN A 25 3.45 4.75 -14.58
N TRP A 26 2.19 4.36 -14.36
CA TRP A 26 1.22 4.12 -15.44
C TRP A 26 0.95 5.40 -16.22
N VAL A 27 0.69 6.53 -15.52
CA VAL A 27 0.47 7.83 -16.16
C VAL A 27 1.70 8.26 -16.96
N ALA A 28 2.90 8.07 -16.42
CA ALA A 28 4.14 8.41 -17.12
C ALA A 28 4.56 7.40 -18.20
N GLY A 29 3.86 6.26 -18.32
CA GLY A 29 4.13 5.24 -19.32
C GLY A 29 5.43 4.46 -19.12
N VAL A 30 5.94 4.35 -17.90
CA VAL A 30 7.24 3.70 -17.60
C VAL A 30 7.24 2.20 -17.92
N PHE A 31 6.07 1.56 -17.91
CA PHE A 31 5.89 0.14 -18.27
C PHE A 31 4.86 -0.07 -19.39
N SER A 32 4.51 1.00 -20.11
CA SER A 32 3.69 0.95 -21.33
C SER A 32 4.52 1.45 -22.51
N SER A 33 3.95 1.43 -23.72
CA SER A 33 4.62 1.97 -24.91
C SER A 33 4.53 3.50 -25.02
N LYS A 34 3.62 4.15 -24.28
CA LYS A 34 3.31 5.58 -24.36
C LYS A 34 2.74 6.11 -23.02
N PRO A 35 3.06 7.36 -22.60
CA PRO A 35 2.41 8.01 -21.48
C PRO A 35 0.89 8.11 -21.63
N TYR A 36 0.17 8.17 -20.52
CA TYR A 36 -1.26 8.47 -20.52
C TYR A 36 -1.46 9.98 -20.63
N ILE A 37 -1.98 10.43 -21.76
CA ILE A 37 -2.23 11.84 -22.02
C ILE A 37 -3.72 12.15 -22.12
N PHE A 38 -4.07 13.33 -21.63
CA PHE A 38 -5.34 13.96 -21.95
C PHE A 38 -5.34 14.38 -23.43
N ASN A 39 -6.45 14.15 -24.13
CA ASN A 39 -6.58 14.39 -25.55
C ASN A 39 -7.93 15.07 -25.83
N ARG A 40 -7.93 16.16 -26.61
CA ARG A 40 -9.13 16.94 -26.91
C ARG A 40 -10.20 16.13 -27.63
N ASN A 41 -9.83 15.30 -28.62
CA ASN A 41 -10.79 14.48 -29.36
C ASN A 41 -11.50 13.47 -28.43
N ASN A 42 -10.80 12.96 -27.41
CA ASN A 42 -11.40 12.12 -26.38
C ASN A 42 -12.44 12.90 -25.57
N LEU A 43 -12.09 14.11 -25.10
CA LEU A 43 -13.04 14.98 -24.40
C LEU A 43 -14.27 15.29 -25.26
N GLU A 44 -14.08 15.70 -26.52
CA GLU A 44 -15.17 15.98 -27.47
C GLU A 44 -16.11 14.79 -27.63
N ARG A 45 -15.54 13.60 -27.86
CA ARG A 45 -16.30 12.36 -28.04
C ARG A 45 -17.14 12.00 -26.81
N PHE A 46 -16.58 12.12 -25.61
CA PHE A 46 -17.27 11.71 -24.37
C PHE A 46 -18.07 12.83 -23.70
N THR A 47 -18.07 14.04 -24.26
CA THR A 47 -18.88 15.18 -23.79
C THR A 47 -19.81 15.75 -24.86
N ASN A 48 -19.95 15.09 -26.01
CA ASN A 48 -20.73 15.57 -27.15
C ASN A 48 -20.36 17.00 -27.55
N GLY A 49 -19.06 17.32 -27.58
CA GLY A 49 -18.56 18.61 -28.05
C GLY A 49 -18.82 19.81 -27.13
N VAL A 50 -19.59 19.67 -26.05
CA VAL A 50 -20.10 20.77 -25.21
C VAL A 50 -18.99 21.71 -24.71
N HIS A 51 -17.80 21.20 -24.45
CA HIS A 51 -16.68 22.01 -23.97
C HIS A 51 -15.75 22.54 -25.07
N CYS A 52 -15.74 21.92 -26.24
CA CYS A 52 -14.68 22.11 -27.22
C CYS A 52 -15.12 22.80 -28.50
N GLU A 53 -16.41 22.73 -28.88
CA GLU A 53 -16.95 23.34 -30.10
C GLU A 53 -16.88 24.88 -30.06
N GLY A 54 -17.21 25.47 -28.92
CA GLY A 54 -17.14 26.92 -28.68
C GLY A 54 -15.85 27.38 -28.00
N CYS A 55 -14.83 26.52 -27.93
CA CYS A 55 -13.62 26.80 -27.17
C CYS A 55 -12.80 27.92 -27.84
N PRO A 56 -12.45 29.01 -27.12
CA PRO A 56 -11.70 30.13 -27.69
C PRO A 56 -10.30 29.76 -28.22
N VAL A 57 -9.75 28.62 -27.80
CA VAL A 57 -8.42 28.12 -28.21
C VAL A 57 -8.50 26.97 -29.21
N LEU A 58 -9.66 26.72 -29.83
CA LEU A 58 -9.77 25.79 -30.95
C LEU A 58 -8.76 26.15 -32.06
N GLY A 59 -7.97 25.17 -32.51
CA GLY A 59 -6.87 25.36 -33.47
C GLY A 59 -5.53 25.75 -32.82
N HIS A 60 -5.53 26.09 -31.53
CA HIS A 60 -4.36 26.49 -30.74
C HIS A 60 -4.28 25.73 -29.40
N CYS A 61 -5.01 24.63 -29.26
CA CYS A 61 -5.06 23.86 -28.02
C CYS A 61 -3.86 22.89 -27.96
N ASP A 62 -3.12 22.91 -26.85
CA ASP A 62 -1.94 22.05 -26.64
C ASP A 62 -2.27 20.54 -26.63
N PHE A 63 -3.56 20.19 -26.48
CA PHE A 63 -4.05 18.80 -26.47
C PHE A 63 -4.85 18.43 -27.73
N GLU A 64 -4.79 19.27 -28.76
CA GLU A 64 -5.39 19.02 -30.06
C GLU A 64 -4.47 18.17 -30.95
N GLY A 65 -5.06 17.19 -31.64
CA GLY A 65 -4.35 16.21 -32.45
C GLY A 65 -4.63 14.77 -32.04
N THR A 66 -3.98 13.83 -32.72
CA THR A 66 -3.98 12.41 -32.39
C THR A 66 -3.09 12.11 -31.18
N TYR A 67 -3.27 10.94 -30.56
CA TYR A 67 -2.38 10.51 -29.48
C TYR A 67 -0.93 10.41 -29.92
N GLU A 68 -0.69 10.03 -31.17
CA GLU A 68 0.63 9.95 -31.81
C GLU A 68 1.28 11.33 -31.93
N GLU A 69 0.59 12.32 -32.51
CA GLU A 69 1.10 13.69 -32.69
C GLU A 69 1.38 14.37 -31.34
N LEU A 70 0.47 14.20 -30.37
CA LEU A 70 0.67 14.72 -29.02
C LEU A 70 1.85 14.03 -28.32
N ASN A 71 2.01 12.72 -28.48
CA ASN A 71 3.14 12.03 -27.89
C ASN A 71 4.49 12.51 -28.46
N GLU A 72 4.57 12.73 -29.77
CA GLU A 72 5.78 13.22 -30.43
C GLU A 72 6.11 14.68 -30.10
N SER A 73 5.08 15.52 -29.90
CA SER A 73 5.27 16.93 -29.56
C SER A 73 5.56 17.17 -28.08
N LEU A 74 4.90 16.44 -27.18
CA LEU A 74 4.99 16.65 -25.73
C LEU A 74 6.17 15.91 -25.08
N PHE A 75 6.62 14.80 -25.68
CA PHE A 75 7.66 13.97 -25.08
C PHE A 75 8.83 13.74 -26.03
N VAL A 76 10.03 14.06 -25.53
CA VAL A 76 11.28 13.65 -26.18
C VAL A 76 11.44 12.14 -25.98
N ARG A 77 11.74 11.39 -27.05
CA ARG A 77 12.12 9.97 -26.93
C ARG A 77 13.39 9.87 -26.08
N ALA A 78 13.24 9.58 -24.78
CA ALA A 78 14.35 9.15 -23.96
C ALA A 78 14.81 7.78 -24.46
N SER A 79 16.10 7.66 -24.76
CA SER A 79 16.72 6.42 -25.23
C SER A 79 16.59 5.30 -24.21
N ASP A 80 16.39 4.07 -24.71
CA ASP A 80 16.33 2.80 -24.00
C ASP A 80 17.12 2.75 -22.68
N GLU A 81 16.40 2.66 -21.56
CA GLU A 81 16.96 2.16 -20.32
C GLU A 81 16.45 0.74 -20.04
N ARG A 82 17.43 -0.14 -19.83
CA ARG A 82 17.29 -1.59 -19.71
C ARG A 82 16.29 -1.98 -18.63
N SER A 83 15.49 -3.01 -18.91
CA SER A 83 14.69 -3.66 -17.89
C SER A 83 15.60 -4.31 -16.85
N VAL A 84 15.74 -3.66 -15.70
CA VAL A 84 16.28 -4.32 -14.51
C VAL A 84 15.21 -5.30 -14.06
N LYS A 85 15.49 -6.61 -14.15
CA LYS A 85 14.67 -7.60 -13.45
C LYS A 85 14.85 -7.36 -11.95
N LEU A 86 13.88 -6.71 -11.34
CA LEU A 86 13.78 -6.60 -9.90
C LEU A 86 13.47 -8.00 -9.35
N THR A 87 14.47 -8.64 -8.75
CA THR A 87 14.26 -9.84 -7.95
C THR A 87 13.79 -9.39 -6.57
N ILE A 88 12.48 -9.46 -6.32
CA ILE A 88 11.95 -9.28 -4.97
C ILE A 88 12.26 -10.58 -4.22
N PRO A 89 13.08 -10.55 -3.15
CA PRO A 89 13.32 -11.76 -2.37
C PRO A 89 11.99 -12.31 -1.84
N PRO A 90 11.83 -13.64 -1.79
CA PRO A 90 10.62 -14.23 -1.24
C PRO A 90 10.43 -13.75 0.20
N VAL A 91 9.19 -13.42 0.54
CA VAL A 91 8.81 -13.03 1.90
C VAL A 91 9.25 -14.15 2.85
N VAL A 92 10.04 -13.82 3.87
CA VAL A 92 10.28 -14.74 4.98
C VAL A 92 8.94 -14.91 5.68
N SER A 93 8.28 -16.04 5.45
CA SER A 93 7.10 -16.40 6.22
C SER A 93 7.60 -16.78 7.61
N HIS A 94 7.35 -15.93 8.60
CA HIS A 94 7.43 -16.35 9.98
C HIS A 94 6.41 -17.48 10.20
N ASP A 95 6.78 -18.50 10.95
CA ASP A 95 5.99 -19.72 11.11
C ASP A 95 4.61 -19.35 11.69
N THR A 96 3.53 -19.69 10.97
CA THR A 96 2.14 -19.45 11.42
C THR A 96 1.66 -20.55 12.35
N ARG A 97 2.48 -21.57 12.59
CA ARG A 97 2.18 -22.67 13.49
C ARG A 97 2.58 -22.25 14.90
N ASP A 98 1.64 -22.41 15.82
CA ASP A 98 1.79 -22.15 17.26
C ASP A 98 1.89 -20.66 17.67
N VAL A 99 1.04 -19.80 17.07
CA VAL A 99 0.84 -18.42 17.58
C VAL A 99 0.30 -18.50 19.01
N PRO A 100 0.99 -17.90 20.01
CA PRO A 100 0.55 -17.96 21.40
C PRO A 100 -0.80 -17.24 21.58
N ASP A 101 -1.56 -17.66 22.58
CA ASP A 101 -2.85 -17.04 22.90
C ASP A 101 -2.67 -15.63 23.50
N GLU A 102 -1.47 -15.31 24.02
CA GLU A 102 -1.07 -14.00 24.51
C GLU A 102 0.22 -13.53 23.82
N SER A 103 0.21 -12.32 23.28
CA SER A 103 1.35 -11.69 22.60
C SER A 103 1.17 -10.19 22.55
N LEU A 104 2.25 -9.41 22.46
CA LEU A 104 2.10 -7.98 22.25
C LEU A 104 1.56 -7.76 20.82
N VAL A 105 0.40 -7.14 20.69
CA VAL A 105 -0.21 -6.87 19.38
C VAL A 105 0.40 -5.59 18.81
N TRP A 106 1.16 -5.72 17.73
CA TRP A 106 1.68 -4.57 17.00
C TRP A 106 0.71 -4.17 15.89
N ILE A 107 0.09 -3.01 16.06
CA ILE A 107 -0.77 -2.38 15.05
C ILE A 107 0.10 -1.48 14.16
N THR A 108 0.11 -1.80 12.88
CA THR A 108 0.79 -1.03 11.82
C THR A 108 -0.20 -0.14 11.09
N GLN A 109 0.28 0.81 10.29
CA GLN A 109 -0.59 1.70 9.51
C GLN A 109 -1.51 0.93 8.54
N ASP A 110 -1.04 -0.15 7.94
CA ASP A 110 -1.83 -1.01 7.04
C ASP A 110 -2.71 -2.04 7.78
N SER A 111 -2.70 -2.03 9.13
CA SER A 111 -3.57 -2.84 9.97
C SER A 111 -4.31 -2.02 11.03
N LEU A 112 -4.46 -0.71 10.81
CA LEU A 112 -5.12 0.24 11.71
C LEU A 112 -6.65 0.08 11.70
N SER A 113 -7.12 -1.10 12.10
CA SER A 113 -8.52 -1.48 12.22
C SER A 113 -8.71 -2.43 13.40
N THR A 114 -9.87 -2.34 14.06
CA THR A 114 -10.29 -3.33 15.07
C THR A 114 -10.53 -4.72 14.50
N GLN A 115 -10.56 -4.85 13.16
CA GLN A 115 -10.61 -6.11 12.44
C GLN A 115 -9.23 -6.67 12.06
N SER A 116 -8.15 -6.07 12.57
CA SER A 116 -6.79 -6.59 12.35
C SER A 116 -6.69 -8.06 12.82
N PRO A 117 -6.19 -8.98 11.99
CA PRO A 117 -6.14 -10.39 12.34
C PRO A 117 -5.25 -10.68 13.56
N ALA A 118 -4.21 -9.86 13.79
CA ALA A 118 -3.39 -9.97 15.00
C ALA A 118 -4.17 -9.59 16.26
N LEU A 119 -5.01 -8.54 16.18
CA LEU A 119 -5.86 -8.12 17.29
C LEU A 119 -6.97 -9.16 17.57
N LEU A 120 -7.60 -9.69 16.52
CA LEU A 120 -8.65 -10.71 16.66
C LEU A 120 -8.10 -12.03 17.21
N ARG A 121 -6.83 -12.35 16.96
CA ARG A 121 -6.18 -13.56 17.49
C ARG A 121 -5.89 -13.46 18.99
N ALA A 122 -5.56 -12.26 19.48
CA ALA A 122 -5.19 -12.01 20.88
C ALA A 122 -5.95 -10.78 21.46
N PRO A 123 -7.29 -10.83 21.55
CA PRO A 123 -8.12 -9.64 21.86
C PRO A 123 -7.95 -9.10 23.27
N ALA A 124 -7.46 -9.92 24.21
CA ALA A 124 -7.16 -9.51 25.59
C ALA A 124 -5.73 -8.98 25.76
N SER A 125 -4.87 -9.13 24.74
CA SER A 125 -3.48 -8.71 24.81
C SER A 125 -3.32 -7.19 24.60
N PRO A 126 -2.28 -6.57 25.17
CA PRO A 126 -1.98 -5.17 24.94
C PRO A 126 -1.65 -4.91 23.47
N ALA A 127 -2.20 -3.84 22.93
CA ALA A 127 -1.95 -3.39 21.56
C ALA A 127 -1.12 -2.11 21.55
N VAL A 128 -0.17 -2.01 20.62
CA VAL A 128 0.71 -0.84 20.47
C VAL A 128 0.72 -0.35 19.02
N PHE A 129 0.69 0.96 18.85
CA PHE A 129 1.02 1.65 17.61
C PHE A 129 2.25 2.52 17.84
N ILE A 130 3.15 2.58 16.86
CA ILE A 130 4.44 3.27 16.99
C ILE A 130 4.59 4.27 15.84
N PHE A 131 4.78 5.54 16.19
CA PHE A 131 5.28 6.56 15.29
C PHE A 131 6.81 6.44 15.19
N ASP A 132 7.27 5.72 14.17
CA ASP A 132 8.70 5.52 13.93
C ASP A 132 9.34 6.73 13.24
N PRO A 133 10.36 7.39 13.84
CA PRO A 133 11.03 8.54 13.24
C PRO A 133 11.61 8.26 11.86
N HIS A 134 12.10 7.05 11.59
CA HIS A 134 12.66 6.69 10.28
C HIS A 134 11.57 6.70 9.21
N VAL A 135 10.44 6.04 9.48
CA VAL A 135 9.29 6.01 8.56
C VAL A 135 8.73 7.42 8.34
N LEU A 136 8.58 8.21 9.41
CA LEU A 136 8.10 9.58 9.31
C LEU A 136 9.04 10.48 8.49
N SER A 137 10.35 10.27 8.59
CA SER A 137 11.35 11.03 7.83
C SER A 137 11.38 10.65 6.35
N GLU A 138 11.07 9.40 6.01
CA GLU A 138 10.98 8.91 4.63
C GLU A 138 9.68 9.37 3.96
N GLU A 139 8.54 9.20 4.63
CA GLU A 139 7.23 9.47 4.03
C GLU A 139 6.78 10.94 4.13
N LEU A 140 7.30 11.67 5.13
CA LEU A 140 6.95 13.08 5.42
C LEU A 140 5.43 13.32 5.39
N PRO A 141 4.63 12.55 6.15
CA PRO A 141 3.17 12.65 6.12
C PRO A 141 2.71 14.05 6.50
N SER A 142 1.70 14.56 5.79
CA SER A 142 1.06 15.82 6.13
C SER A 142 0.32 15.72 7.47
N VAL A 143 0.08 16.87 8.10
CA VAL A 143 -0.68 16.96 9.36
C VAL A 143 -2.04 16.27 9.26
N LYS A 144 -2.74 16.40 8.12
CA LYS A 144 -4.03 15.75 7.89
C LYS A 144 -3.94 14.22 7.95
N ARG A 145 -2.85 13.64 7.43
CA ARG A 145 -2.62 12.19 7.45
C ARG A 145 -2.32 11.71 8.86
N ILE A 146 -1.53 12.45 9.63
CA ILE A 146 -1.29 12.17 11.06
C ILE A 146 -2.60 12.27 11.86
N MET A 147 -3.39 13.32 11.62
CA MET A 147 -4.70 13.49 12.27
C MET A 147 -5.63 12.31 12.00
N PHE A 148 -5.72 11.86 10.74
CA PHE A 148 -6.53 10.69 10.39
C PHE A 148 -6.07 9.42 11.11
N ILE A 149 -4.76 9.16 11.15
CA ILE A 149 -4.19 8.03 11.92
C ILE A 149 -4.63 8.12 13.38
N CYS A 150 -4.54 9.32 13.99
CA CYS A 150 -4.98 9.54 15.36
C CYS A 150 -6.48 9.38 15.55
N GLU A 151 -7.31 9.78 14.58
CA GLU A 151 -8.76 9.56 14.61
C GLU A 151 -9.08 8.06 14.60
N CYS A 152 -8.37 7.25 13.82
CA CYS A 152 -8.53 5.80 13.83
C CYS A 152 -8.21 5.17 15.19
N PHE A 153 -7.36 5.79 16.02
CA PHE A 153 -7.07 5.28 17.38
C PHE A 153 -8.32 5.27 18.27
N ALA A 154 -9.30 6.14 18.00
CA ALA A 154 -10.54 6.20 18.78
C ALA A 154 -11.38 4.93 18.67
N ASP A 155 -11.20 4.14 17.61
CA ASP A 155 -11.89 2.87 17.43
C ASP A 155 -11.31 1.76 18.34
N PHE A 156 -10.11 1.95 18.88
CA PHE A 156 -9.43 0.96 19.70
C PHE A 156 -9.69 1.21 21.19
N PRO A 157 -10.24 0.23 21.93
CA PRO A 157 -10.52 0.41 23.35
C PRO A 157 -9.24 0.58 24.20
N HIS A 158 -8.15 -0.08 23.83
CA HIS A 158 -6.90 -0.15 24.62
C HIS A 158 -5.64 -0.17 23.74
N LEU A 159 -5.46 0.87 22.91
CA LEU A 159 -4.25 1.05 22.10
C LEU A 159 -3.26 1.99 22.79
N GLU A 160 -2.04 1.53 23.02
CA GLU A 160 -0.94 2.41 23.42
C GLU A 160 -0.28 3.03 22.20
N VAL A 161 0.04 4.32 22.29
CA VAL A 161 0.72 5.05 21.22
C VAL A 161 2.11 5.45 21.70
N TRP A 162 3.12 5.04 20.95
CA TRP A 162 4.53 5.30 21.25
C TRP A 162 5.21 6.05 20.12
N PHE A 163 6.32 6.72 20.44
CA PHE A 163 7.20 7.36 19.48
C PHE A 163 8.62 6.86 19.71
N GLY A 164 9.29 6.37 18.66
CA GLY A 164 10.64 5.82 18.77
C GLY A 164 10.93 4.75 17.74
N ASP A 165 12.14 4.17 17.83
CA ASP A 165 12.53 3.01 17.02
C ASP A 165 11.61 1.83 17.29
N SER A 166 10.95 1.31 16.24
CA SER A 166 9.91 0.30 16.41
C SER A 166 10.41 -0.98 17.08
N ALA A 167 11.60 -1.48 16.73
CA ALA A 167 12.13 -2.72 17.30
C ALA A 167 12.42 -2.56 18.81
N THR A 168 13.03 -1.44 19.18
CA THR A 168 13.33 -1.10 20.59
C THR A 168 12.05 -0.98 21.40
N VAL A 169 11.07 -0.20 20.92
CA VAL A 169 9.79 -0.01 21.62
C VAL A 169 9.05 -1.34 21.78
N LEU A 170 8.96 -2.15 20.73
CA LEU A 170 8.29 -3.46 20.80
C LEU A 170 8.95 -4.38 21.84
N GLN A 171 10.28 -4.39 21.90
CA GLN A 171 11.02 -5.17 22.90
C GLN A 171 10.74 -4.70 24.32
N ASP A 172 10.81 -3.40 24.57
CA ASP A 172 10.56 -2.80 25.89
C ASP A 172 9.11 -3.03 26.36
N ARG A 173 8.14 -2.89 25.46
CA ARG A 173 6.72 -3.12 25.78
C ARG A 173 6.42 -4.58 26.02
N ALA A 174 6.98 -5.50 25.23
CA ALA A 174 6.83 -6.93 25.46
C ALA A 174 7.39 -7.31 26.85
N GLN A 175 8.57 -6.79 27.21
CA GLN A 175 9.14 -7.00 28.54
C GLN A 175 8.27 -6.41 29.66
N ALA A 176 7.77 -5.18 29.50
CA ALA A 176 6.93 -4.52 30.51
C ALA A 176 5.64 -5.31 30.82
N TYR A 177 5.10 -6.01 29.81
CA TYR A 177 3.92 -6.87 29.95
C TYR A 177 4.25 -8.34 30.27
N ASN A 178 5.53 -8.70 30.42
CA ASN A 178 6.00 -10.08 30.57
C ASN A 178 5.57 -11.01 29.42
N LEU A 179 5.44 -10.45 28.21
CA LEU A 179 5.10 -11.17 26.99
C LEU A 179 6.38 -11.61 26.27
N ASN A 180 6.36 -12.83 25.74
CA ASN A 180 7.51 -13.45 25.07
C ASN A 180 7.34 -13.53 23.54
N ALA A 181 6.36 -12.81 22.99
CA ALA A 181 6.05 -12.81 21.57
C ALA A 181 5.38 -11.49 21.14
N VAL A 182 5.54 -11.14 19.87
CA VAL A 182 4.81 -10.07 19.19
C VAL A 182 3.97 -10.69 18.08
N SER A 183 2.74 -10.21 17.91
CA SER A 183 1.90 -10.55 16.77
C SER A 183 1.60 -9.31 15.94
N VAL A 184 1.75 -9.43 14.62
CA VAL A 184 1.50 -8.36 13.65
C VAL A 184 0.67 -8.91 12.50
N ALA A 185 -0.24 -8.12 11.96
CA ALA A 185 -0.95 -8.51 10.74
C ALA A 185 0.05 -8.62 9.59
N LYS A 186 -0.15 -9.60 8.70
CA LYS A 186 0.71 -9.77 7.54
C LYS A 186 0.70 -8.51 6.69
N THR A 187 1.87 -7.90 6.56
CA THR A 187 2.04 -6.59 5.94
C THR A 187 2.83 -6.69 4.63
N SER A 188 2.52 -5.78 3.70
CA SER A 188 3.33 -5.55 2.49
C SER A 188 4.37 -4.45 2.66
N CYS A 189 4.32 -3.70 3.77
CA CYS A 189 5.22 -2.59 4.07
C CYS A 189 6.66 -3.09 4.31
N PRO A 190 7.63 -2.71 3.47
CA PRO A 190 9.03 -3.14 3.65
C PRO A 190 9.64 -2.67 4.97
N ALA A 191 9.28 -1.48 5.45
CA ALA A 191 9.80 -0.97 6.73
C ALA A 191 9.32 -1.83 7.90
N ALA A 192 8.02 -2.15 7.96
CA ALA A 192 7.48 -3.02 9.00
C ALA A 192 8.06 -4.43 8.97
N ARG A 193 8.30 -4.99 7.76
CA ARG A 193 8.97 -6.29 7.60
C ARG A 193 10.41 -6.28 8.14
N ARG A 194 11.20 -5.24 7.84
CA ARG A 194 12.57 -5.12 8.37
C ARG A 194 12.60 -5.04 9.89
N VAL A 195 11.63 -4.34 10.50
CA VAL A 195 11.48 -4.29 11.96
C VAL A 195 11.16 -5.68 12.51
N ALA A 196 10.21 -6.40 11.91
CA ALA A 196 9.87 -7.78 12.32
C ALA A 196 11.08 -8.73 12.19
N GLU A 197 11.82 -8.67 11.08
CA GLU A 197 13.04 -9.44 10.86
C GLU A 197 14.10 -9.14 11.93
N THR A 198 14.35 -7.86 12.21
CA THR A 198 15.31 -7.41 13.23
C THR A 198 14.92 -7.90 14.63
N LEU A 199 13.66 -7.72 15.00
CA LEU A 199 13.15 -8.10 16.31
C LEU A 199 13.13 -9.63 16.50
N SER A 200 12.85 -10.38 15.43
CA SER A 200 12.76 -11.85 15.45
C SER A 200 14.05 -12.56 15.91
N VAL A 201 15.19 -11.85 15.90
CA VAL A 201 16.47 -12.35 16.44
C VAL A 201 16.42 -12.55 17.96
N THR A 202 15.62 -11.75 18.67
CA THR A 202 15.59 -11.73 20.15
C THR A 202 14.21 -12.01 20.74
N LEU A 203 13.14 -11.72 19.99
CA LEU A 203 11.76 -11.88 20.42
C LEU A 203 10.95 -12.46 19.25
N PRO A 204 10.30 -13.63 19.39
CA PRO A 204 9.45 -14.20 18.36
C PRO A 204 8.41 -13.21 17.82
N VAL A 205 8.36 -13.04 16.50
CA VAL A 205 7.37 -12.22 15.80
C VAL A 205 6.51 -13.10 14.90
N PHE A 206 5.20 -13.09 15.14
CA PHE A 206 4.21 -13.88 14.40
C PHE A 206 3.45 -12.98 13.43
N SER A 207 3.55 -13.29 12.14
CA SER A 207 2.81 -12.60 11.07
C SER A 207 1.48 -13.31 10.81
N ILE A 208 0.37 -12.70 11.18
CA ILE A 208 -0.97 -13.29 11.09
C ILE A 208 -1.60 -12.94 9.73
N ASP A 209 -2.00 -13.95 8.96
CA ASP A 209 -2.63 -13.76 7.64
C ASP A 209 -3.97 -13.03 7.76
N TRP A 210 -4.24 -12.13 6.80
CA TRP A 210 -5.56 -11.55 6.61
C TRP A 210 -6.54 -12.62 6.11
N PRO A 211 -7.84 -12.52 6.48
CA PRO A 211 -8.88 -13.31 5.84
C PRO A 211 -8.78 -13.15 4.32
N PRO A 212 -8.77 -14.26 3.55
CA PRO A 212 -8.54 -14.17 2.12
C PRO A 212 -9.72 -13.48 1.44
N PHE A 213 -9.42 -12.41 0.68
CA PHE A 213 -10.40 -11.71 -0.15
C PHE A 213 -11.05 -12.63 -1.21
N CYS A 214 -10.30 -13.62 -1.68
CA CYS A 214 -10.70 -14.60 -2.68
C CYS A 214 -9.89 -15.88 -2.52
N ASP A 215 -10.37 -16.98 -3.08
CA ASP A 215 -9.58 -18.23 -3.21
C ASP A 215 -8.43 -18.06 -4.21
N PRO A 216 -7.16 -18.05 -3.77
CA PRO A 216 -6.01 -17.85 -4.64
C PRO A 216 -5.45 -19.16 -5.22
N SER A 217 -6.03 -20.34 -4.90
CA SER A 217 -5.47 -21.66 -5.23
C SER A 217 -5.22 -21.88 -6.73
N ARG A 218 -5.93 -21.16 -7.58
CA ARG A 218 -5.82 -21.24 -9.05
C ARG A 218 -4.97 -20.13 -9.67
N VAL A 219 -4.44 -19.22 -8.85
CA VAL A 219 -3.58 -18.12 -9.29
C VAL A 219 -2.17 -18.67 -9.51
N LYS A 220 -1.69 -18.56 -10.76
CA LYS A 220 -0.34 -18.97 -11.16
C LYS A 220 0.47 -17.83 -11.78
N ASP A 221 -0.18 -16.70 -12.07
CA ASP A 221 0.39 -15.55 -12.77
C ASP A 221 -0.20 -14.28 -12.15
N LEU A 222 0.67 -13.50 -11.52
CA LEU A 222 0.36 -12.19 -10.94
C LEU A 222 0.81 -11.03 -11.84
N GLY A 223 1.42 -11.32 -12.99
CA GLY A 223 1.95 -10.30 -13.90
C GLY A 223 0.88 -9.58 -14.73
N ARG A 224 -0.37 -10.07 -14.75
CA ARG A 224 -1.48 -9.41 -15.44
C ARG A 224 -2.76 -9.47 -14.60
N PHE A 225 -3.30 -8.30 -14.25
CA PHE A 225 -4.54 -8.18 -13.48
C PHE A 225 -5.69 -8.97 -14.10
N SER A 226 -5.91 -8.89 -15.42
CA SER A 226 -7.01 -9.61 -16.07
C SER A 226 -6.88 -11.13 -15.95
N ARG A 227 -5.65 -11.68 -15.99
CA ARG A 227 -5.40 -13.11 -15.79
C ARG A 227 -5.66 -13.51 -14.35
N TYR A 228 -5.19 -12.71 -13.39
CA TYR A 228 -5.49 -12.87 -11.97
C TYR A 228 -7.01 -12.84 -11.73
N TRP A 229 -7.69 -11.77 -12.16
CA TRP A 229 -9.12 -11.56 -11.96
C TRP A 229 -9.97 -12.67 -12.53
N ASN A 230 -9.64 -13.17 -13.73
CA ASN A 230 -10.33 -14.32 -14.34
C ASN A 230 -10.26 -15.61 -13.49
N LYS A 231 -9.26 -15.74 -12.60
CA LYS A 231 -9.15 -16.89 -11.68
C LYS A 231 -9.95 -16.70 -10.40
N VAL A 232 -10.02 -15.46 -9.90
CA VAL A 232 -10.53 -15.18 -8.55
C VAL A 232 -11.90 -14.51 -8.50
N SER A 233 -12.40 -13.95 -9.61
CA SER A 233 -13.62 -13.12 -9.61
C SER A 233 -14.87 -13.85 -9.11
N LYS A 234 -14.95 -15.18 -9.30
CA LYS A 234 -16.06 -16.01 -8.79
C LYS A 234 -16.00 -16.30 -7.29
N THR A 235 -14.87 -16.01 -6.64
CA THR A 235 -14.65 -16.22 -5.20
C THR A 235 -14.34 -14.94 -4.45
N ALA A 236 -14.15 -13.82 -5.16
CA ALA A 236 -14.01 -12.49 -4.59
C ALA A 236 -15.19 -12.17 -3.66
N MET A 237 -14.88 -11.65 -2.48
CA MET A 237 -15.85 -11.23 -1.45
C MET A 237 -16.80 -12.34 -0.98
N LYS A 238 -16.56 -13.61 -1.33
CA LYS A 238 -17.27 -14.70 -0.68
C LYS A 238 -16.80 -14.73 0.77
N LEU A 239 -17.77 -14.70 1.69
CA LEU A 239 -17.51 -15.02 3.09
C LEU A 239 -16.75 -16.34 3.11
N THR A 240 -15.51 -16.32 3.60
CA THR A 240 -14.86 -17.53 4.06
C THR A 240 -15.81 -18.13 5.08
N ALA A 241 -16.44 -19.25 4.73
CA ALA A 241 -17.23 -20.00 5.70
C ALA A 241 -16.35 -20.17 6.93
N SER A 242 -16.85 -19.73 8.09
CA SER A 242 -16.15 -19.78 9.36
C SER A 242 -15.48 -21.13 9.50
N MET A 243 -14.14 -21.16 9.45
CA MET A 243 -13.36 -22.30 9.93
C MET A 243 -13.21 -22.18 11.43
#